data_AF-A0AAN9Y6B1-F1
#
_entry.id   AF-A0AAN9Y6B1-F1
#
_cell.length_a   1.000
_cell.length_b   1.000
_cell.length_c   1.000
_cell.angle_alpha   90.00
_cell.angle_beta   90.00
_cell.angle_gamma   90.00
#
_symmetry.space_group_name_H-M   'P 1'
#
loop_
_entity.id
_entity.type
_entity.pdbx_description
1 polymer ?
#
loop_
_entity_poly.entity_id
_entity_poly.type
_entity_poly.pdbx_seq_one_letter_code
_entity_poly.pdbx_strand_id
1 'polypeptide(L)'
;MAHTSLAEQLRKLATPQTNVLFRRETRPSLLFHSSGAAEIDRVTFYEIGIIGMNELKEVNEVFEEFRTSLFVESSKNFERAVEMFDVNHKLNKIIKRFLYLASPYFLIKSTQKAFEWLIVRFHINEYNTNELICSTLPYHGTRLFARLIQVLDLKKSNSQWQWLYPLQKKGVPLSKSALLNHCASDVNFLKMICDLTVDAVKIFEPNSSKLYTLFGFYSITVIGTIQTVNEVTKLHLTHVAFDFFRIIQ
;
A
#
# COMPACT_ATOMS: atom_id res chain seq x y z
N MET A 1 3.43 -36.13 13.97
CA MET A 1 3.86 -36.00 12.56
C MET A 1 5.12 -35.17 12.54
N ALA A 2 6.23 -35.75 12.08
CA ALA A 2 7.54 -35.09 12.09
C ALA A 2 7.56 -33.94 11.07
N HIS A 3 7.74 -32.71 11.54
CA HIS A 3 8.04 -31.57 10.69
C HIS A 3 9.48 -31.72 10.19
N THR A 4 9.67 -32.30 9.01
CA THR A 4 11.00 -32.50 8.43
C THR A 4 11.61 -31.17 8.04
N SER A 5 12.80 -30.89 8.59
CA SER A 5 13.70 -29.75 8.33
C SER A 5 13.77 -29.30 6.86
N LEU A 6 13.63 -30.24 5.92
CA LEU A 6 13.63 -29.98 4.49
C LEU A 6 12.45 -29.10 4.02
N ALA A 7 11.25 -29.25 4.59
CA ALA A 7 10.08 -28.46 4.19
C ALA A 7 10.22 -26.98 4.61
N GLU A 8 10.86 -26.72 5.75
CA GLU A 8 11.22 -25.37 6.18
C GLU A 8 12.37 -24.80 5.36
N GLN A 9 13.38 -25.60 5.04
CA GLN A 9 14.48 -25.20 4.15
C GLN A 9 13.97 -24.85 2.75
N LEU A 10 13.05 -25.64 2.19
CA LEU A 10 12.40 -25.35 0.90
C LEU A 10 11.52 -24.10 0.97
N ARG A 11 10.79 -23.87 2.06
CA ARG A 11 10.04 -22.61 2.25
C ARG A 11 10.96 -21.39 2.37
N LYS A 12 12.13 -21.52 2.97
CA LYS A 12 13.14 -20.46 3.04
C LYS A 12 13.80 -20.20 1.68
N LEU A 13 13.93 -21.23 0.85
CA LEU A 13 14.46 -21.16 -0.53
C LEU A 13 13.40 -20.73 -1.56
N ALA A 14 12.11 -20.75 -1.22
CA ALA A 14 11.02 -20.25 -2.05
C ALA A 14 11.11 -18.73 -2.16
N THR A 15 11.97 -18.25 -3.06
CA THR A 15 12.03 -16.87 -3.50
C THR A 15 10.96 -16.63 -4.57
N PRO A 16 10.49 -15.38 -4.78
CA PRO A 16 9.55 -15.07 -5.85
C PRO A 16 9.99 -15.57 -7.24
N GLN A 17 11.30 -15.80 -7.44
CA GLN A 17 11.91 -16.34 -8.66
C GLN A 17 11.52 -17.80 -8.96
N THR A 18 11.16 -18.63 -7.96
CA THR A 18 10.71 -20.02 -8.20
C THR A 18 9.28 -20.14 -8.70
N ASN A 19 8.46 -19.10 -8.53
CA ASN A 19 7.04 -19.09 -8.93
C ASN A 19 6.81 -18.71 -10.41
N VAL A 20 7.87 -18.55 -11.21
CA VAL A 20 7.80 -18.13 -12.62
C VAL A 20 7.58 -19.31 -13.57
N LEU A 21 7.90 -20.54 -13.14
CA LEU A 21 7.90 -21.74 -13.99
C LEU A 21 6.53 -22.44 -14.15
N PHE A 22 5.53 -22.04 -13.37
CA PHE A 22 4.18 -22.61 -13.46
C PHE A 22 3.17 -21.57 -13.96
N ARG A 23 2.28 -21.97 -14.87
CA ARG A 23 1.11 -21.17 -15.23
C ARG A 23 0.31 -20.93 -13.95
N ARG A 24 0.35 -19.70 -13.43
CA ARG A 24 -0.39 -19.36 -12.21
C ARG A 24 -1.88 -19.45 -12.51
N GLU A 25 -2.59 -20.32 -11.80
CA GLU A 25 -4.06 -20.41 -11.84
C GLU A 25 -4.72 -19.15 -11.26
N THR A 26 -3.96 -18.36 -10.50
CA THR A 26 -4.44 -17.14 -9.85
C THR A 26 -3.43 -16.00 -9.94
N ARG A 27 -3.90 -14.79 -10.17
CA ARG A 27 -3.10 -13.55 -10.11
C ARG A 27 -3.71 -12.58 -9.07
N PRO A 28 -2.91 -11.97 -8.20
CA PRO A 28 -3.39 -10.88 -7.34
C PRO A 28 -3.90 -9.72 -8.21
N SER A 29 -5.12 -9.27 -7.92
CA SER A 29 -5.78 -8.21 -8.69
C SER A 29 -6.74 -7.43 -7.79
N LEU A 30 -6.66 -6.11 -7.85
CA LEU A 30 -7.58 -5.20 -7.18
C LEU A 30 -8.94 -5.20 -7.89
N LEU A 31 -8.93 -5.12 -9.23
CA LEU A 31 -10.12 -4.94 -10.06
C LEU A 31 -10.85 -6.25 -10.40
N PHE A 32 -10.14 -7.35 -10.57
CA PHE A 32 -10.70 -8.61 -11.06
C PHE A 32 -10.57 -9.71 -10.01
N HIS A 33 -11.44 -10.72 -10.10
CA HIS A 33 -11.25 -11.95 -9.35
C HIS A 33 -9.93 -12.61 -9.73
N SER A 34 -9.26 -13.27 -8.78
CA SER A 34 -7.89 -13.75 -8.97
C SER A 34 -7.76 -14.80 -10.09
N SER A 35 -8.80 -15.62 -10.31
CA SER A 35 -8.88 -16.54 -11.43
C SER A 35 -8.98 -15.81 -12.78
N GLY A 36 -9.95 -14.90 -12.92
CA GLY A 36 -10.10 -14.11 -14.15
C GLY A 36 -8.89 -13.24 -14.46
N ALA A 37 -8.24 -12.67 -13.44
CA ALA A 37 -7.01 -11.89 -13.59
C ALA A 37 -5.84 -12.70 -14.16
N ALA A 38 -5.83 -14.03 -13.97
CA ALA A 38 -4.79 -14.89 -14.50
C ALA A 38 -4.91 -15.08 -16.03
N GLU A 39 -6.12 -14.93 -16.58
CA GLU A 39 -6.42 -15.06 -18.01
C GLU A 39 -6.18 -13.77 -18.79
N ILE A 40 -6.23 -12.62 -18.10
CA ILE A 40 -5.99 -11.31 -18.73
C ILE A 40 -4.51 -11.15 -19.05
N ASP A 41 -4.26 -10.81 -20.31
CA ASP A 41 -2.92 -10.63 -20.84
C ASP A 41 -2.30 -9.30 -20.37
N ARG A 42 -1.00 -9.19 -20.60
CA ARG A 42 -0.22 -8.06 -20.10
C ARG A 42 -0.57 -6.74 -20.80
N VAL A 43 -0.91 -6.79 -22.08
CA VAL A 43 -1.23 -5.59 -22.87
C VAL A 43 -2.54 -4.99 -22.36
N THR A 44 -3.56 -5.81 -22.10
CA THR A 44 -4.82 -5.34 -21.52
C THR A 44 -4.62 -4.66 -20.16
N PHE A 45 -3.81 -5.23 -19.26
CA PHE A 45 -3.52 -4.59 -17.97
C PHE A 45 -2.81 -3.25 -18.11
N TYR A 46 -1.90 -3.14 -19.08
CA TYR A 46 -1.22 -1.89 -19.38
C TYR A 46 -2.20 -0.84 -19.92
N GLU A 47 -3.07 -1.20 -20.86
CA GLU A 47 -4.10 -0.30 -21.39
C GLU A 47 -5.03 0.22 -20.30
N ILE A 48 -5.47 -0.66 -19.39
CA ILE A 48 -6.24 -0.28 -18.19
C ILE A 48 -5.46 0.74 -17.35
N GLY A 49 -4.18 0.47 -17.11
CA GLY A 49 -3.28 1.37 -16.38
C GLY A 49 -3.14 2.74 -17.03
N ILE A 50 -2.96 2.79 -18.36
CA ILE A 50 -2.85 4.03 -19.14
C ILE A 50 -4.14 4.84 -19.08
N ILE A 51 -5.30 4.20 -19.19
CA ILE A 51 -6.59 4.88 -19.02
C ILE A 51 -6.67 5.49 -17.62
N GLY A 52 -6.32 4.72 -16.59
CA GLY A 52 -6.30 5.22 -15.20
C GLY A 52 -5.37 6.40 -14.99
N MET A 53 -4.16 6.34 -15.54
CA MET A 53 -3.16 7.41 -15.44
C MET A 53 -3.60 8.67 -16.20
N ASN A 54 -4.15 8.55 -17.42
CA ASN A 54 -4.66 9.68 -18.18
C ASN A 54 -5.81 10.37 -17.43
N GLU A 55 -6.79 9.61 -16.93
CA GLU A 55 -7.88 10.16 -16.13
C GLU A 55 -7.38 10.82 -14.82
N LEU A 56 -6.37 10.24 -14.16
CA LEU A 56 -5.72 10.82 -12.98
C LEU A 56 -5.03 12.16 -13.30
N LYS A 57 -4.37 12.26 -14.46
CA LYS A 57 -3.72 13.49 -14.91
C LYS A 57 -4.71 14.65 -15.04
N GLU A 58 -5.92 14.37 -15.54
CA GLU A 58 -6.99 15.37 -15.62
C GLU A 58 -7.48 15.83 -14.24
N VAL A 59 -7.36 14.99 -13.20
CA VAL A 59 -7.65 15.36 -11.80
C VAL A 59 -6.50 16.15 -11.17
N ASN A 60 -5.26 15.78 -11.49
CA ASN A 60 -4.06 16.46 -11.00
C ASN A 60 -2.90 16.25 -11.97
N GLU A 61 -2.45 17.33 -12.63
CA GLU A 61 -1.41 17.27 -13.67
C GLU A 61 -0.08 16.66 -13.21
N VAL A 62 0.19 16.66 -11.89
CA VAL A 62 1.39 16.03 -11.29
C VAL A 62 1.56 14.58 -11.73
N PHE A 63 0.48 13.86 -12.05
CA PHE A 63 0.57 12.46 -12.48
C PHE A 63 1.28 12.27 -13.83
N GLU A 64 1.42 13.31 -14.65
CA GLU A 64 2.16 13.23 -15.91
C GLU A 64 3.65 12.89 -15.67
N GLU A 65 4.21 13.20 -14.50
CA GLU A 65 5.60 12.87 -14.15
C GLU A 65 5.88 11.35 -14.18
N PHE A 66 4.85 10.52 -14.05
CA PHE A 66 4.96 9.06 -14.06
C PHE A 66 4.80 8.44 -15.44
N ARG A 67 4.41 9.23 -16.44
CA ARG A 67 4.17 8.77 -17.82
C ARG A 67 5.36 8.05 -18.41
N THR A 68 6.55 8.63 -18.24
CA THR A 68 7.80 8.13 -18.84
C THR A 68 8.52 7.09 -17.98
N SER A 69 7.99 6.78 -16.79
CA SER A 69 8.59 5.83 -15.85
C SER A 69 7.70 4.61 -15.60
N LEU A 70 6.60 4.77 -14.88
CA LEU A 70 5.70 3.68 -14.49
C LEU A 70 4.75 3.26 -15.63
N PHE A 71 4.45 4.20 -16.53
CA PHE A 71 3.42 4.06 -17.56
C PHE A 71 3.98 4.21 -18.99
N VAL A 72 5.28 3.94 -19.16
CA VAL A 72 5.93 3.92 -20.48
C VAL A 72 5.74 2.56 -21.13
N GLU A 73 5.68 2.50 -22.45
CA GLU A 73 5.46 1.26 -23.22
C GLU A 73 6.45 0.13 -22.85
N SER A 74 7.72 0.50 -22.62
CA SER A 74 8.77 -0.44 -22.23
C SER A 74 8.56 -1.07 -20.85
N SER A 75 7.76 -0.43 -19.97
CA SER A 75 7.44 -0.97 -18.65
C SER A 75 6.68 -2.30 -18.73
N LYS A 76 5.99 -2.59 -19.85
CA LYS A 76 5.39 -3.89 -20.10
C LYS A 76 6.40 -5.03 -20.00
N ASN A 77 7.65 -4.82 -20.36
CA ASN A 77 8.65 -5.88 -20.34
C ASN A 77 9.54 -5.88 -19.08
N PHE A 78 9.26 -4.99 -18.12
CA PHE A 78 10.07 -4.82 -16.92
C PHE A 78 9.87 -5.96 -15.92
N GLU A 79 10.85 -6.85 -15.76
CA GLU A 79 10.77 -7.97 -14.82
C GLU A 79 11.49 -7.67 -13.50
N ARG A 80 10.76 -7.11 -12.53
CA ARG A 80 11.29 -6.59 -11.26
C ARG A 80 12.22 -7.56 -10.49
N ALA A 81 11.93 -8.86 -10.54
CA ALA A 81 12.65 -9.89 -9.79
C ALA A 81 14.06 -10.19 -10.30
N VAL A 82 14.41 -9.74 -11.52
CA VAL A 82 15.74 -9.94 -12.13
C VAL A 82 16.55 -8.64 -12.20
N GLU A 83 15.99 -7.54 -11.72
CA GLU A 83 16.61 -6.22 -11.75
C GLU A 83 17.59 -6.00 -10.58
N MET A 84 18.59 -5.16 -10.81
CA MET A 84 19.59 -4.83 -9.80
C MET A 84 19.00 -4.07 -8.62
N PHE A 85 19.65 -4.16 -7.46
CA PHE A 85 19.23 -3.49 -6.23
C PHE A 85 19.00 -1.98 -6.44
N ASP A 86 19.91 -1.28 -7.11
CA ASP A 86 19.80 0.17 -7.32
C ASP A 86 18.62 0.57 -8.20
N VAL A 87 18.30 -0.25 -9.22
CA VAL A 87 17.14 -0.05 -10.09
C VAL A 87 15.87 -0.22 -9.28
N ASN A 88 15.78 -1.31 -8.51
CA ASN A 88 14.65 -1.58 -7.62
C ASN A 88 14.48 -0.49 -6.53
N HIS A 89 15.58 0.03 -5.99
CA HIS A 89 15.56 1.09 -5.00
C HIS A 89 15.09 2.44 -5.58
N LYS A 90 15.51 2.80 -6.80
CA LYS A 90 14.99 3.97 -7.52
C LYS A 90 13.49 3.80 -7.82
N LEU A 91 13.10 2.62 -8.30
CA LEU A 91 11.69 2.29 -8.56
C LEU A 91 10.84 2.41 -7.30
N ASN A 92 11.33 1.94 -6.14
CA ASN A 92 10.65 2.08 -4.85
C ASN A 92 10.31 3.54 -4.52
N LYS A 93 11.25 4.47 -4.78
CA LYS A 93 11.02 5.90 -4.52
C LYS A 93 9.95 6.48 -5.43
N ILE A 94 9.97 6.11 -6.71
CA ILE A 94 8.97 6.55 -7.70
C ILE A 94 7.58 6.00 -7.31
N ILE A 95 7.50 4.73 -6.95
CA ILE A 95 6.25 4.08 -6.51
C ILE A 95 5.74 4.71 -5.21
N LYS A 96 6.60 4.93 -4.21
CA LYS A 96 6.22 5.62 -2.96
C LYS A 96 5.59 6.98 -3.27
N ARG A 97 6.24 7.78 -4.12
CA ARG A 97 5.73 9.09 -4.52
C ARG A 97 4.37 8.98 -5.23
N PHE A 98 4.24 8.07 -6.20
CA PHE A 98 2.96 7.83 -6.90
C PHE A 98 1.83 7.46 -5.93
N LEU A 99 2.07 6.50 -5.03
CA LEU A 99 1.08 6.00 -4.08
C LEU A 99 0.60 7.09 -3.13
N TYR A 100 1.52 7.91 -2.64
CA TYR A 100 1.18 9.04 -1.78
C TYR A 100 0.36 10.08 -2.56
N LEU A 101 0.80 10.49 -3.77
CA LEU A 101 0.06 11.42 -4.63
C LEU A 101 -1.35 10.92 -4.98
N ALA A 102 -1.51 9.61 -5.15
CA ALA A 102 -2.78 8.95 -5.41
C ALA A 102 -3.68 8.76 -4.17
N SER A 103 -3.13 8.87 -2.95
CA SER A 103 -3.86 8.63 -1.70
C SER A 103 -5.18 9.41 -1.62
N PRO A 104 -5.22 10.76 -1.82
CA PRO A 104 -6.47 11.52 -1.77
C PRO A 104 -7.55 11.06 -2.76
N TYR A 105 -7.13 10.38 -3.83
CA TYR A 105 -7.96 9.95 -4.93
C TYR A 105 -8.22 8.45 -4.89
N PHE A 106 -7.90 7.73 -3.81
CA PHE A 106 -7.97 6.27 -3.77
C PHE A 106 -9.34 5.69 -4.16
N LEU A 107 -10.44 6.39 -3.81
CA LEU A 107 -11.79 5.90 -4.07
C LEU A 107 -12.27 6.06 -5.51
N ILE A 108 -11.60 6.85 -6.36
CA ILE A 108 -12.01 7.00 -7.76
C ILE A 108 -11.47 5.83 -8.61
N LYS A 109 -12.23 5.47 -9.65
CA LYS A 109 -11.90 4.30 -10.51
C LYS A 109 -10.54 4.45 -11.19
N SER A 110 -10.17 5.67 -11.58
CA SER A 110 -8.90 5.97 -12.26
C SER A 110 -7.69 5.56 -11.43
N THR A 111 -7.72 5.83 -10.12
CA THR A 111 -6.70 5.37 -9.17
C THR A 111 -6.62 3.86 -9.08
N GLN A 112 -7.77 3.19 -9.03
CA GLN A 112 -7.83 1.73 -8.95
C GLN A 112 -7.25 1.06 -10.20
N LYS A 113 -7.54 1.61 -11.40
CA LYS A 113 -6.94 1.19 -12.67
C LYS A 113 -5.42 1.36 -12.68
N ALA A 114 -4.93 2.50 -12.20
CA ALA A 114 -3.49 2.74 -12.10
C ALA A 114 -2.82 1.79 -11.10
N PHE A 115 -3.44 1.57 -9.93
CA PHE A 115 -2.94 0.63 -8.92
C PHE A 115 -2.92 -0.81 -9.44
N GLU A 116 -3.93 -1.22 -10.22
CA GLU A 116 -3.99 -2.53 -10.86
C GLU A 116 -2.73 -2.78 -11.71
N TRP A 117 -2.37 -1.82 -12.56
CA TRP A 117 -1.14 -1.92 -13.35
C TRP A 117 0.09 -2.08 -12.48
N LEU A 118 0.20 -1.28 -11.41
CA LEU A 118 1.35 -1.35 -10.52
C LEU A 118 1.45 -2.67 -9.74
N ILE A 119 0.30 -3.23 -9.33
CA ILE A 119 0.21 -4.54 -8.66
C ILE A 119 0.66 -5.64 -9.62
N VAL A 120 0.14 -5.63 -10.86
CA VAL A 120 0.40 -6.68 -11.83
C VAL A 120 1.83 -6.63 -12.37
N ARG A 121 2.32 -5.44 -12.72
CA ARG A 121 3.62 -5.28 -13.42
C ARG A 121 4.81 -5.12 -12.47
N PHE A 122 4.63 -4.36 -11.40
CA PHE A 122 5.70 -4.05 -10.46
C PHE A 122 5.56 -4.79 -9.14
N HIS A 123 4.51 -5.61 -8.95
CA HIS A 123 4.31 -6.41 -7.74
C HIS A 123 4.34 -5.58 -6.45
N ILE A 124 3.76 -4.38 -6.47
CA ILE A 124 3.80 -3.46 -5.32
C ILE A 124 3.14 -4.05 -4.06
N ASN A 125 2.24 -5.02 -4.22
CA ASN A 125 1.65 -5.79 -3.13
C ASN A 125 2.68 -6.66 -2.37
N GLU A 126 3.81 -7.00 -2.99
CA GLU A 126 4.90 -7.80 -2.41
C GLU A 126 6.11 -6.95 -2.03
N TYR A 127 6.51 -5.99 -2.87
CA TYR A 127 7.74 -5.21 -2.68
C TYR A 127 7.53 -3.84 -2.01
N ASN A 128 6.29 -3.32 -2.00
CA ASN A 128 5.94 -1.99 -1.49
C ASN A 128 4.71 -2.06 -0.57
N THR A 129 4.56 -3.17 0.16
CA THR A 129 3.39 -3.43 1.01
C THR A 129 3.16 -2.33 2.03
N ASN A 130 4.24 -1.79 2.61
CA ASN A 130 4.17 -0.70 3.57
C ASN A 130 3.58 0.56 2.94
N GLU A 131 4.15 1.03 1.85
CA GLU A 131 3.70 2.24 1.17
C GLU A 131 2.26 2.10 0.67
N LEU A 132 1.90 0.91 0.17
CA LEU A 132 0.56 0.61 -0.35
C LEU A 132 -0.51 0.59 0.73
N ILE A 133 -0.23 0.00 1.90
CA ILE A 133 -1.18 0.04 3.02
C ILE A 133 -1.26 1.46 3.56
N CYS A 134 -0.13 2.11 3.82
CA CYS A 134 -0.10 3.46 4.37
C CYS A 134 -0.85 4.47 3.50
N SER A 135 -0.67 4.43 2.17
CA SER A 135 -1.36 5.34 1.25
C SER A 135 -2.86 5.09 1.12
N THR A 136 -3.39 4.01 1.71
CA THR A 136 -4.81 3.63 1.61
C THR A 136 -5.49 3.48 2.97
N LEU A 137 -4.70 3.51 4.05
CA LEU A 137 -5.15 3.41 5.43
C LEU A 137 -6.21 4.47 5.84
N PRO A 138 -6.18 5.72 5.33
CA PRO A 138 -7.27 6.67 5.58
C PRO A 138 -8.66 6.18 5.16
N TYR A 139 -8.72 5.16 4.28
CA TYR A 139 -9.94 4.56 3.76
C TYR A 139 -10.23 3.18 4.37
N HIS A 140 -9.68 2.89 5.55
CA HIS A 140 -9.75 1.58 6.20
C HIS A 140 -11.16 1.00 6.37
N GLY A 141 -12.16 1.88 6.51
CA GLY A 141 -13.58 1.50 6.67
C GLY A 141 -14.29 1.13 5.37
N THR A 142 -13.60 1.16 4.22
CA THR A 142 -14.19 0.90 2.91
C THR A 142 -14.02 -0.55 2.45
N ARG A 143 -14.94 -1.02 1.59
CA ARG A 143 -14.80 -2.31 0.91
C ARG A 143 -13.60 -2.35 -0.03
N LEU A 144 -13.22 -1.21 -0.61
CA LEU A 144 -12.06 -1.11 -1.49
C LEU A 144 -10.76 -1.35 -0.71
N PHE A 145 -10.62 -0.80 0.50
CA PHE A 145 -9.49 -1.13 1.36
C PHE A 145 -9.47 -2.62 1.73
N ALA A 146 -10.61 -3.20 2.11
CA ALA A 146 -10.69 -4.63 2.38
C ALA A 146 -10.26 -5.48 1.17
N ARG A 147 -10.67 -5.06 -0.04
CA ARG A 147 -10.26 -5.68 -1.29
C ARG A 147 -8.75 -5.55 -1.53
N LEU A 148 -8.17 -4.38 -1.29
CA LEU A 148 -6.72 -4.18 -1.38
C LEU A 148 -5.97 -5.10 -0.43
N ILE A 149 -6.42 -5.22 0.82
CA ILE A 149 -5.84 -6.12 1.82
C ILE A 149 -5.86 -7.58 1.32
N GLN A 150 -6.89 -8.02 0.59
CA GLN A 150 -6.95 -9.36 -0.03
C GLN A 150 -5.92 -9.60 -1.13
N VAL A 151 -5.36 -8.55 -1.74
CA VAL A 151 -4.32 -8.65 -2.78
C VAL A 151 -2.92 -8.88 -2.18
N LEU A 152 -2.73 -8.51 -0.91
CA LEU A 152 -1.44 -8.58 -0.23
C LEU A 152 -1.10 -10.02 0.22
N ASP A 153 0.18 -10.29 0.47
CA ASP A 153 0.60 -11.52 1.16
C ASP A 153 0.91 -11.24 2.64
N LEU A 154 -0.14 -11.17 3.46
CA LEU A 154 -0.04 -10.89 4.90
C LEU A 154 0.23 -12.14 5.76
N LYS A 155 0.30 -13.32 5.14
CA LYS A 155 0.49 -14.59 5.87
C LYS A 155 1.92 -14.75 6.39
N LYS A 156 2.88 -13.99 5.87
CA LYS A 156 4.27 -14.01 6.31
C LYS A 156 4.38 -13.48 7.75
N SER A 157 4.83 -14.34 8.66
CA SER A 157 4.87 -14.16 10.14
C SER A 157 5.70 -12.96 10.66
N ASN A 158 6.39 -12.23 9.77
CA ASN A 158 7.27 -11.11 10.15
C ASN A 158 6.80 -9.77 9.57
N SER A 159 5.58 -9.69 9.02
CA SER A 159 5.03 -8.42 8.55
C SER A 159 4.40 -7.65 9.71
N GLN A 160 4.77 -6.37 9.88
CA GLN A 160 4.09 -5.46 10.81
C GLN A 160 2.58 -5.34 10.54
N TRP A 161 2.12 -5.80 9.38
CA TRP A 161 0.73 -5.79 8.93
C TRP A 161 -0.02 -7.10 9.19
N GLN A 162 0.60 -8.07 9.86
CA GLN A 162 0.00 -9.38 10.13
C GLN A 162 -1.31 -9.28 10.92
N TRP A 163 -1.48 -8.26 11.76
CA TRP A 163 -2.72 -8.03 12.51
C TRP A 163 -3.95 -7.78 11.61
N LEU A 164 -3.75 -7.39 10.34
CA LEU A 164 -4.81 -7.26 9.33
C LEU A 164 -5.20 -8.59 8.68
N TYR A 165 -4.47 -9.68 8.91
CA TYR A 165 -4.73 -10.99 8.30
C TYR A 165 -6.16 -11.56 8.57
N PRO A 166 -6.77 -11.39 9.75
CA PRO A 166 -8.16 -11.78 9.97
C PRO A 166 -9.15 -11.07 9.03
N LEU A 167 -8.88 -9.80 8.70
CA LEU A 167 -9.69 -9.01 7.78
C LEU A 167 -9.51 -9.47 6.35
N GLN A 168 -8.27 -9.79 5.98
CA GLN A 168 -7.93 -10.37 4.68
C GLN A 168 -8.77 -11.62 4.38
N LYS A 169 -8.81 -12.57 5.33
CA LYS A 169 -9.58 -13.82 5.18
C LYS A 169 -11.07 -13.59 5.01
N LYS A 170 -11.62 -12.63 5.76
CA LYS A 170 -13.06 -12.36 5.79
C LYS A 170 -13.51 -11.41 4.66
N GLY A 171 -12.59 -10.63 4.09
CA GLY A 171 -12.92 -9.60 3.10
C GLY A 171 -13.77 -8.46 3.66
N VAL A 172 -13.61 -8.15 4.95
CA VAL A 172 -14.40 -7.12 5.65
C VAL A 172 -13.57 -5.87 5.92
N PRO A 173 -14.17 -4.67 5.89
CA PRO A 173 -13.48 -3.44 6.24
C PRO A 173 -12.94 -3.44 7.67
N LEU A 174 -11.87 -2.68 7.89
CA LEU A 174 -11.31 -2.47 9.23
C LEU A 174 -12.21 -1.50 10.00
N SER A 175 -12.78 -1.96 11.12
CA SER A 175 -13.55 -1.09 12.02
C SER A 175 -12.65 -0.06 12.70
N LYS A 176 -13.18 1.14 12.94
CA LYS A 176 -12.49 2.20 13.70
C LYS A 176 -12.02 1.73 15.08
N SER A 177 -12.86 1.00 15.82
CA SER A 177 -12.49 0.48 17.15
C SER A 177 -11.29 -0.44 17.10
N ALA A 178 -11.25 -1.39 16.15
CA ALA A 178 -10.09 -2.28 15.97
C ALA A 178 -8.80 -1.50 15.62
N LEU A 179 -8.89 -0.47 14.77
CA LEU A 179 -7.75 0.40 14.46
C LEU A 179 -7.23 1.11 15.71
N LEU A 180 -8.12 1.76 16.48
CA LEU A 180 -7.76 2.50 17.68
C LEU A 180 -7.18 1.58 18.76
N ASN A 181 -7.77 0.40 18.96
CA ASN A 181 -7.25 -0.60 19.89
C ASN A 181 -5.84 -1.05 19.49
N HIS A 182 -5.58 -1.24 18.20
CA HIS A 182 -4.23 -1.57 17.74
C HIS A 182 -3.24 -0.44 17.99
N CYS A 183 -3.61 0.82 17.67
CA CYS A 183 -2.78 2.00 17.96
C CYS A 183 -2.50 2.14 19.46
N ALA A 184 -3.48 1.85 20.32
CA ALA A 184 -3.32 1.91 21.77
C ALA A 184 -2.41 0.78 22.31
N SER A 185 -2.41 -0.37 21.65
CA SER A 185 -1.54 -1.51 22.01
C SER A 185 -0.12 -1.42 21.44
N ASP A 186 0.07 -0.69 20.34
CA ASP A 186 1.34 -0.59 19.61
C ASP A 186 1.69 0.87 19.30
N VAL A 187 2.55 1.44 20.14
CA VAL A 187 3.02 2.82 19.98
C VAL A 187 3.85 3.03 18.71
N ASN A 188 4.50 1.98 18.18
CA ASN A 188 5.25 2.09 16.92
C ASN A 188 4.29 2.21 15.73
N PHE A 189 3.14 1.55 15.81
CA PHE A 189 2.08 1.72 14.83
C PHE A 189 1.53 3.17 14.84
N LEU A 190 1.32 3.75 16.02
CA LEU A 190 0.96 5.17 16.15
C LEU A 190 2.03 6.08 15.53
N LYS A 191 3.32 5.84 15.85
CA LYS A 191 4.44 6.59 15.25
C LYS A 191 4.41 6.51 13.72
N MET A 192 4.17 5.33 13.16
CA MET A 192 4.09 5.13 11.72
C MET A 192 2.99 5.97 11.07
N ILE A 193 1.82 6.11 11.71
CA ILE A 193 0.73 6.99 11.25
C ILE A 193 1.16 8.46 11.26
N CYS A 194 1.91 8.88 12.28
CA CYS A 194 2.47 10.23 12.35
C CYS A 194 3.50 10.46 11.23
N ASP A 195 4.46 9.55 11.08
CA ASP A 195 5.48 9.60 10.02
C ASP A 195 4.86 9.60 8.61
N LEU A 196 3.83 8.77 8.37
CA LEU A 196 3.06 8.76 7.13
C LEU A 196 2.49 10.15 6.80
N THR A 197 1.92 10.82 7.80
CA THR A 197 1.29 12.12 7.61
C THR A 197 2.35 13.18 7.26
N VAL A 198 3.48 13.18 7.95
CA VAL A 198 4.62 14.07 7.66
C VAL A 198 5.18 13.82 6.25
N ASP A 199 5.38 12.55 5.88
CA ASP A 199 5.89 12.18 4.56
C ASP A 199 4.92 12.61 3.45
N ALA A 200 3.61 12.51 3.67
CA ALA A 200 2.61 12.95 2.71
C ALA A 200 2.62 14.46 2.53
N VAL A 201 2.70 15.25 3.61
CA VAL A 201 2.80 16.72 3.51
C VAL A 201 3.99 17.12 2.65
N LYS A 202 5.17 16.58 2.92
CA LYS A 202 6.39 16.88 2.14
C LYS A 202 6.28 16.52 0.66
N ILE A 203 5.60 15.42 0.34
CA ILE A 203 5.40 14.99 -1.06
C ILE A 203 4.43 15.91 -1.79
N PHE A 204 3.42 16.44 -1.08
CA PHE A 204 2.36 17.27 -1.66
C PHE A 204 2.64 18.76 -1.68
N GLU A 205 3.65 19.25 -0.97
CA GLU A 205 3.99 20.67 -0.94
C GLU A 205 4.11 21.26 -2.36
N PRO A 206 3.48 22.43 -2.63
CA PRO A 206 2.71 23.28 -1.71
C PRO A 206 1.21 22.92 -1.56
N ASN A 207 0.72 21.90 -2.27
CA ASN A 207 -0.70 21.53 -2.37
C ASN A 207 -1.20 20.60 -1.25
N SER A 208 -0.67 20.73 -0.03
CA SER A 208 -1.00 19.88 1.12
C SER A 208 -2.47 19.96 1.54
N SER A 209 -3.21 21.00 1.12
CA SER A 209 -4.66 21.12 1.32
C SER A 209 -5.47 19.95 0.73
N LYS A 210 -4.93 19.28 -0.29
CA LYS A 210 -5.55 18.09 -0.90
C LYS A 210 -5.53 16.86 0.04
N LEU A 211 -4.77 16.89 1.13
CA LEU A 211 -4.65 15.81 2.12
C LEU A 211 -5.72 15.84 3.21
N TYR A 212 -6.82 16.59 3.05
CA TYR A 212 -7.87 16.72 4.08
C TYR A 212 -8.38 15.38 4.64
N THR A 213 -8.49 14.34 3.81
CA THR A 213 -8.90 13.00 4.25
C THR A 213 -7.85 12.37 5.16
N LEU A 214 -6.57 12.53 4.82
CA LEU A 214 -5.46 12.06 5.64
C LEU A 214 -5.37 12.83 6.96
N PHE A 215 -5.57 14.16 6.95
CA PHE A 215 -5.60 14.97 8.18
C PHE A 215 -6.77 14.62 9.10
N GLY A 216 -7.95 14.36 8.53
CA GLY A 216 -9.10 13.85 9.28
C GLY A 216 -8.80 12.49 9.91
N PHE A 217 -8.23 11.57 9.13
CA PHE A 217 -7.79 10.26 9.61
C PHE A 217 -6.76 10.37 10.74
N TYR A 218 -5.72 11.18 10.55
CA TYR A 218 -4.67 11.45 11.53
C TYR A 218 -5.27 11.96 12.84
N SER A 219 -6.08 13.02 12.77
CA SER A 219 -6.67 13.67 13.95
C SER A 219 -7.56 12.70 14.74
N ILE A 220 -8.43 11.97 14.03
CA ILE A 220 -9.33 10.99 14.66
C ILE A 220 -8.53 9.84 15.30
N THR A 221 -7.46 9.39 14.64
CA THR A 221 -6.67 8.25 15.12
C THR A 221 -5.82 8.63 16.31
N VAL A 222 -5.13 9.77 16.27
CA VAL A 222 -4.32 10.27 17.38
C VAL A 222 -5.18 10.54 18.62
N ILE A 223 -6.25 11.34 18.47
CA ILE A 223 -7.14 11.67 19.59
C ILE A 223 -7.80 10.40 20.12
N GLY A 224 -8.30 9.54 19.23
CA GLY A 224 -8.92 8.28 19.62
C GLY A 224 -7.96 7.34 20.35
N THR A 225 -6.69 7.29 19.93
CA THR A 225 -5.67 6.48 20.59
C THR A 225 -5.40 6.99 21.99
N ILE A 226 -5.22 8.31 22.16
CA ILE A 226 -5.00 8.95 23.47
C ILE A 226 -6.18 8.68 24.42
N GLN A 227 -7.41 8.64 23.91
CA GLN A 227 -8.59 8.30 24.70
C GLN A 227 -8.71 6.81 25.03
N THR A 228 -8.10 5.92 24.24
CA THR A 228 -8.21 4.47 24.37
C THR A 228 -7.12 3.88 25.26
N VAL A 229 -5.94 4.52 25.35
CA VAL A 229 -4.85 4.06 26.21
C VAL A 229 -5.19 4.25 27.70
N ASN A 230 -4.80 3.29 28.53
CA ASN A 230 -4.99 3.38 29.98
C ASN A 230 -4.13 4.47 30.63
N GLU A 231 -2.91 4.66 30.12
CA GLU A 231 -1.96 5.66 30.59
C GLU A 231 -1.22 6.30 29.40
N VAL A 232 -1.23 7.63 29.35
CA VAL A 232 -0.50 8.39 28.31
C VAL A 232 0.97 8.52 28.73
N THR A 233 1.83 7.76 28.06
CA THR A 233 3.28 7.81 28.32
C THR A 233 3.98 8.93 27.55
N LYS A 234 5.21 9.26 27.96
CA LYS A 234 6.06 10.24 27.26
C LYS A 234 6.26 9.92 25.77
N LEU A 235 6.35 8.63 25.41
CA LEU A 235 6.53 8.20 24.02
C LEU A 235 5.35 8.63 23.13
N HIS A 236 4.12 8.50 23.63
CA HIS A 236 2.93 8.96 22.91
C HIS A 236 3.02 10.46 22.61
N LEU A 237 3.38 11.26 23.62
CA LEU A 237 3.51 12.71 23.49
C LEU A 237 4.66 13.09 22.53
N THR A 238 5.80 12.40 22.60
CA THR A 238 6.94 12.67 21.72
C THR A 238 6.57 12.47 20.25
N HIS A 239 5.92 11.35 19.90
CA HIS A 239 5.53 11.10 18.51
C HIS A 239 4.45 12.09 18.03
N VAL A 240 3.40 12.29 18.83
CA VAL A 240 2.28 13.16 18.43
C VAL A 240 2.70 14.62 18.32
N ALA A 241 3.39 15.17 19.34
CA ALA A 241 3.73 16.58 19.36
C ALA A 241 4.77 16.94 18.31
N PHE A 242 5.83 16.13 18.17
CA PHE A 242 6.90 16.40 17.22
C PHE A 242 6.40 16.40 15.77
N ASP A 243 5.57 15.43 15.41
CA ASP A 243 5.07 15.32 14.04
C ASP A 243 3.95 16.34 13.77
N PHE A 244 3.14 16.72 14.77
CA PHE A 244 2.16 17.80 14.62
C PHE A 244 2.83 19.13 14.21
N PHE A 245 3.95 19.50 14.82
CA PHE A 245 4.67 20.72 14.42
C PHE A 245 5.20 20.65 12.97
N ARG A 246 5.63 19.47 12.53
CA ARG A 246 6.15 19.26 11.16
C ARG A 246 5.07 19.21 10.10
N ILE A 247 3.82 18.92 10.49
CA ILE A 247 2.66 18.92 9.59
C ILE A 247 2.15 20.35 9.34
N ILE A 248 2.35 21.26 10.29
CA ILE A 248 1.82 22.64 10.25
C ILE A 248 2.79 23.63 9.58
N GLN A 249 4.10 23.35 9.61
CA GLN A 249 5.12 24.12 8.89
C GLN A 249 5.00 23.93 7.38
#